data_AF-A0A661J4T5-F1
#
_entry.id   AF-A0A661J4T5-F1
#
_cell.length_a   1.000
_cell.length_b   1.000
_cell.length_c   1.000
_cell.angle_alpha   90.00
_cell.angle_beta   90.00
_cell.angle_gamma   90.00
#
_symmetry.space_group_name_H-M   'P 1'
#
loop_
_entity.id
_entity.type
_entity.pdbx_description
1 polymer ?
#
loop_
_entity_poly.entity_id
_entity_poly.type
_entity_poly.pdbx_seq_one_letter_code
_entity_poly.pdbx_strand_id
1 'polypeptide(L)'
;EEDHYNASLLAKSIADIKGIKIDPNDVKTNIVIFEVTDTRLSAQEVIEKLLKNGIKMLLFKEKFIRAVTHLGIEENDIRYTSMVLDKIFSG
;
A
#
# COMPACT_ATOMS: atom_id res chain seq x y z
N GLU A 1 5.36 -0.77 19.52
CA GLU A 1 5.59 0.30 18.53
C GLU A 1 4.38 0.36 17.61
N GLU A 2 3.69 1.51 17.59
CA GLU A 2 2.42 1.71 16.88
C GLU A 2 2.59 1.70 15.36
N ASP A 3 3.73 2.21 14.86
CA ASP A 3 4.06 2.23 13.44
C ASP A 3 4.19 0.82 12.86
N HIS A 4 4.79 -0.11 13.62
CA HIS A 4 4.89 -1.52 13.24
C HIS A 4 3.52 -2.20 13.17
N TYR A 5 2.60 -1.84 14.08
CA TYR A 5 1.23 -2.33 14.05
C TYR A 5 0.52 -1.82 12.79
N ASN A 6 0.62 -0.53 12.48
CA ASN A 6 -0.01 0.08 11.31
C ASN A 6 0.57 -0.45 9.98
N ALA A 7 1.88 -0.66 9.91
CA ALA A 7 2.52 -1.29 8.75
C ALA A 7 2.00 -2.72 8.53
N SER A 8 1.93 -3.52 9.60
CA SER A 8 1.39 -4.89 9.54
C SER A 8 -0.09 -4.89 9.15
N LEU A 9 -0.88 -3.97 9.69
CA LEU A 9 -2.29 -3.83 9.37
C LEU A 9 -2.49 -3.46 7.89
N LEU A 10 -1.71 -2.51 7.36
CA LEU A 10 -1.75 -2.14 5.95
C LEU A 10 -1.43 -3.34 5.07
N ALA A 11 -0.35 -4.06 5.37
CA ALA A 11 0.06 -5.22 4.60
C ALA A 11 -1.02 -6.31 4.56
N LYS A 12 -1.66 -6.60 5.70
CA LYS A 12 -2.78 -7.54 5.78
C LYS A 12 -4.01 -7.05 5.00
N SER A 13 -4.34 -5.76 5.12
CA SER A 13 -5.55 -5.17 4.50
C SER A 13 -5.48 -5.08 2.98
N ILE A 14 -4.28 -5.16 2.40
CA ILE A 14 -4.09 -5.11 0.94
C ILE A 14 -3.71 -6.46 0.33
N ALA A 15 -3.45 -7.48 1.16
CA ALA A 15 -3.00 -8.80 0.71
C ALA A 15 -4.04 -9.53 -0.16
N ASP A 16 -5.33 -9.26 0.07
CA ASP A 16 -6.44 -9.88 -0.67
C ASP A 16 -6.85 -9.10 -1.92
N ILE A 17 -6.24 -7.94 -2.19
CA ILE A 17 -6.56 -7.12 -3.36
C ILE A 17 -5.97 -7.77 -4.62
N LYS A 18 -6.84 -8.13 -5.58
CA LYS A 18 -6.39 -8.65 -6.89
C LYS A 18 -5.52 -7.61 -7.59
N GLY A 19 -4.37 -8.03 -8.11
CA GLY A 19 -3.42 -7.11 -8.76
C GLY A 19 -2.35 -6.55 -7.81
N ILE A 20 -2.40 -6.92 -6.52
CA ILE A 20 -1.33 -6.67 -5.55
C ILE A 20 -0.73 -8.01 -5.11
N LYS A 21 0.58 -8.02 -4.89
CA LYS A 21 1.29 -9.12 -4.25
C LYS A 21 2.16 -8.60 -3.12
N ILE A 22 1.95 -9.14 -1.94
CA ILE A 22 2.70 -8.80 -0.73
C ILE A 22 2.77 -10.03 0.18
N ASP A 23 3.86 -10.17 0.92
CA ASP A 23 3.94 -11.07 2.06
C ASP A 23 3.85 -10.26 3.37
N PRO A 24 2.72 -10.34 4.11
CA PRO A 24 2.56 -9.64 5.38
C PRO A 24 3.59 -10.06 6.44
N ASN A 25 4.22 -11.23 6.31
CA ASN A 25 5.23 -11.72 7.25
C ASN A 25 6.62 -11.10 7.03
N ASP A 26 6.86 -10.48 5.87
CA ASP A 26 8.11 -9.79 5.55
C ASP A 26 8.13 -8.37 6.16
N VAL A 27 6.97 -7.85 6.57
CA VAL A 27 6.84 -6.52 7.18
C VAL A 27 7.29 -6.55 8.63
N LYS A 28 8.58 -6.24 8.84
CA LYS A 28 9.22 -6.20 10.17
C LYS A 28 9.45 -4.80 10.72
N THR A 29 9.16 -3.76 9.92
CA THR A 29 9.42 -2.36 10.27
C THR A 29 8.19 -1.50 10.00
N ASN A 30 8.38 -0.18 10.02
CA ASN A 30 7.41 0.81 9.58
C ASN A 30 7.29 0.91 8.04
N ILE A 31 7.96 0.04 7.28
CA ILE A 31 8.00 0.05 5.82
C ILE A 31 7.23 -1.16 5.27
N VAL A 32 6.31 -0.90 4.34
CA VAL A 32 5.58 -1.91 3.60
C VAL A 32 5.95 -1.82 2.13
N ILE A 33 6.41 -2.93 1.54
CA ILE A 33 6.74 -3.01 0.11
C ILE A 33 5.82 -4.05 -0.52
N PHE A 34 5.13 -3.67 -1.59
CA PHE A 34 4.28 -4.59 -2.35
C PHE A 34 4.50 -4.44 -3.85
N GLU A 35 4.22 -5.51 -4.58
CA GLU A 35 4.32 -5.60 -6.03
C GLU A 35 2.94 -5.36 -6.66
N VAL A 36 2.91 -4.54 -7.71
CA VAL A 36 1.77 -4.38 -8.61
C VAL A 36 1.86 -5.48 -9.66
N THR A 37 0.95 -6.45 -9.59
CA THR A 37 0.87 -7.60 -10.50
C THR A 37 -0.19 -7.43 -11.59
N ASP A 38 -1.08 -6.44 -11.46
CA ASP A 38 -2.03 -6.11 -12.51
C ASP A 38 -1.31 -5.60 -13.76
N THR A 39 -1.55 -6.24 -14.90
CA THR A 39 -0.93 -5.85 -16.18
C THR A 39 -1.57 -4.62 -16.80
N ARG A 40 -2.73 -4.20 -16.31
CA ARG A 40 -3.47 -3.01 -16.78
C ARG A 40 -2.97 -1.72 -16.14
N LEU A 41 -2.20 -1.82 -15.05
CA LEU A 41 -1.76 -0.68 -14.25
C LEU A 41 -0.25 -0.76 -13.99
N SER A 42 0.48 0.31 -14.28
CA SER A 42 1.85 0.46 -13.80
C SER A 42 1.88 0.90 -12.33
N ALA A 43 2.98 0.59 -11.63
CA ALA A 43 3.17 1.08 -10.25
C ALA A 43 3.17 2.62 -10.17
N GLN A 44 3.67 3.28 -11.22
CA GLN A 44 3.63 4.74 -11.35
C GLN A 44 2.19 5.26 -11.36
N GLU A 45 1.32 4.68 -12.22
CA GLU A 45 -0.09 5.08 -12.31
C GLU A 45 -0.85 4.84 -10.99
N VAL A 46 -0.56 3.74 -10.30
CA VAL A 46 -1.13 3.46 -8.98
C VAL A 46 -0.73 4.55 -7.99
N ILE A 47 0.55 4.95 -7.95
CA ILE A 47 1.03 6.05 -7.10
C ILE A 47 0.34 7.37 -7.43
N GLU A 48 0.18 7.70 -8.71
CA GLU A 48 -0.51 8.92 -9.13
C GLU A 48 -1.99 8.94 -8.72
N LYS A 49 -2.68 7.80 -8.85
CA LYS A 49 -4.07 7.65 -8.40
C LYS A 49 -4.19 7.75 -6.88
N LEU A 50 -3.25 7.17 -6.13
CA LEU A 50 -3.19 7.31 -4.66
C LEU A 50 -2.96 8.77 -4.24
N LEU A 51 -2.05 9.48 -4.92
CA LEU A 51 -1.74 10.87 -4.63
C LEU A 51 -2.95 11.78 -4.81
N LYS A 52 -3.79 11.52 -5.83
CA LYS A 52 -5.08 12.23 -6.03
C LYS A 52 -6.07 12.06 -4.87
N ASN A 53 -5.92 10.99 -4.09
CA ASN A 53 -6.69 10.72 -2.86
C ASN A 53 -5.93 11.16 -1.59
N GLY A 54 -4.84 11.92 -1.72
CA GLY A 54 -4.04 12.40 -0.57
C GLY A 54 -3.08 11.36 0.00
N ILE A 55 -2.98 10.16 -0.59
CA ILE A 55 -2.12 9.08 -0.11
C ILE A 55 -0.78 9.13 -0.84
N LYS A 56 0.30 9.30 -0.08
CA LYS A 56 1.66 9.37 -0.62
C LYS A 56 2.38 8.04 -0.45
N MET A 57 2.87 7.50 -1.57
CA MET A 57 3.75 6.33 -1.59
C MET A 57 4.88 6.56 -2.59
N LEU A 58 5.94 5.76 -2.50
CA LEU A 58 7.13 5.90 -3.33
C LEU A 58 7.28 4.70 -4.26
N LEU A 59 7.72 4.95 -5.49
CA LEU A 59 8.17 3.89 -6.38
C LEU A 59 9.49 3.34 -5.83
N PHE A 60 9.56 2.02 -5.65
CA PHE A 60 10.76 1.33 -5.16
C PHE A 60 11.53 0.64 -6.29
N LYS A 61 10.79 -0.03 -7.18
CA LYS A 61 11.27 -0.62 -8.44
C LYS A 61 10.14 -0.49 -9.47
N GLU A 62 10.40 -0.85 -10.73
CA GLU A 62 9.44 -0.72 -11.84
C GLU A 62 8.00 -1.15 -11.50
N LYS A 63 7.82 -2.24 -10.73
CA LYS A 63 6.53 -2.75 -10.28
C LYS A 63 6.30 -2.71 -8.77
N PHE A 64 7.25 -2.17 -7.99
CA PHE A 64 7.20 -2.24 -6.53
C PHE A 64 6.93 -0.87 -5.95
N ILE A 65 5.98 -0.80 -5.02
CA ILE A 65 5.60 0.42 -4.30
C ILE A 65 6.01 0.25 -2.84
N ARG A 66 6.58 1.32 -2.27
CA ARG A 66 6.97 1.42 -0.86
C ARG A 66 6.05 2.41 -0.14
N ALA A 67 5.34 1.92 0.85
CA ALA A 67 4.64 2.72 1.85
C ALA A 67 5.50 2.84 3.12
N VAL A 68 5.48 4.01 3.75
CA VAL A 68 6.17 4.27 5.00
C VAL A 68 5.15 4.77 6.01
N THR A 69 4.88 3.95 7.01
CA THR A 69 4.13 4.35 8.20
C THR A 69 5.07 5.11 9.13
N HIS A 70 4.60 6.19 9.74
CA HIS A 70 5.36 7.00 10.70
C HIS A 70 4.38 7.57 11.72
N LEU A 71 4.93 8.19 12.77
CA LEU A 71 4.17 8.86 13.82
C LEU A 71 3.14 9.83 13.21
N GLY A 72 1.86 9.54 13.41
CA GLY A 72 0.73 10.31 12.87
C GLY A 72 -0.11 9.58 11.82
N ILE A 73 0.25 8.36 11.43
CA ILE A 73 -0.63 7.46 10.67
C ILE A 73 -1.50 6.70 11.66
N GLU A 74 -2.82 6.82 11.55
CA GLU A 74 -3.79 6.12 12.39
C GLU A 74 -4.41 4.91 11.67
N GLU A 75 -5.11 4.04 12.41
CA GLU A 75 -5.85 2.92 11.84
C GLU A 75 -6.83 3.36 10.73
N ASN A 76 -7.46 4.53 10.90
CA ASN A 76 -8.39 5.09 9.92
C ASN A 76 -7.71 5.42 8.59
N ASP A 77 -6.46 5.90 8.61
CA ASP A 77 -5.67 6.14 7.41
C ASP A 77 -5.35 4.84 6.68
N ILE A 78 -5.07 3.77 7.44
CA ILE A 78 -4.84 2.43 6.87
C ILE A 78 -6.11 1.90 6.19
N ARG A 79 -7.26 2.02 6.85
CA ARG A 79 -8.56 1.60 6.30
C ARG A 79 -8.90 2.40 5.04
N TYR A 80 -8.71 3.72 5.07
CA TYR A 80 -8.91 4.58 3.91
C TYR A 80 -7.98 4.20 2.76
N THR A 81 -6.70 3.95 3.05
CA THR A 81 -5.70 3.54 2.07
C THR A 81 -6.06 2.22 1.40
N SER A 82 -6.45 1.20 2.17
CA SER A 82 -6.90 -0.09 1.65
C SER A 82 -8.13 0.07 0.75
N MET A 83 -9.12 0.87 1.15
CA MET A 83 -10.31 1.15 0.35
C MET A 83 -9.98 1.84 -0.99
N VAL A 84 -9.05 2.81 -0.98
CA VAL A 84 -8.63 3.49 -2.21
C VAL A 84 -7.87 2.55 -3.15
N LEU A 85 -6.97 1.73 -2.60
CA LEU A 85 -6.28 0.70 -3.38
C LEU A 85 -7.28 -0.26 -4.03
N ASP A 86 -8.22 -0.81 -3.27
CA ASP A 86 -9.23 -1.73 -3.80
C ASP A 86 -10.03 -1.11 -4.95
N LYS A 87 -10.41 0.16 -4.84
CA LYS A 87 -11.06 0.92 -5.93
C LYS A 87 -10.17 1.10 -7.16
N ILE A 88 -8.88 1.34 -6.97
CA ILE A 88 -7.92 1.52 -8.08
C ILE A 88 -7.78 0.23 -8.90
N PHE A 89 -7.77 -0.93 -8.22
CA PHE A 89 -7.58 -2.25 -8.85
C PHE A 89 -8.87 -2.90 -9.35
N SER A 90 -10.02 -2.54 -8.76
CA SER A 90 -11.34 -3.03 -9.18
C SER A 90 -11.92 -2.31 -10.40
N GLY A 91 -11.38 -1.14 -10.77
CA GLY A 91 -11.74 -0.41 -12.00
C GLY A 91 -11.04 -0.95 -13.24
#